data_AF-A0A4V6KCM4-F1
#
_entry.id   AF-A0A4V6KCM4-F1
#
_cell.length_a   1.000
_cell.length_b   1.000
_cell.length_c   1.000
_cell.angle_alpha   90.00
_cell.angle_beta   90.00
_cell.angle_gamma   90.00
#
_symmetry.space_group_name_H-M   'P 1'
#
loop_
_entity.id
_entity.type
_entity.pdbx_description
1 polymer ?
#
loop_
_entity_poly.entity_id
_entity_poly.type
_entity_poly.pdbx_seq_one_letter_code
_entity_poly.pdbx_strand_id
1 'polypeptide(L)'
;MTKEQRKAINLIRNYLNKDFTDEYILENFDLAIEQLIDNAKNISNKKTTGVKSMSEGNQSITFESGAEAWTITEDIKLLLPTPYARLF
;
A
#
# COMPACT_ATOMS: atom_id res chain seq x y z
N MET A 1 -6.11 16.91 5.89
CA MET A 1 -5.93 15.61 5.20
C MET A 1 -5.53 15.82 3.75
N THR A 2 -4.39 15.25 3.33
CA THR A 2 -3.89 15.32 1.94
C THR A 2 -4.55 14.25 1.05
N LYS A 3 -4.40 14.38 -0.29
CA LYS A 3 -4.89 13.37 -1.25
C LYS A 3 -4.23 12.00 -1.04
N GLU A 4 -2.96 11.99 -0.65
CA GLU A 4 -2.17 10.79 -0.40
C GLU A 4 -2.62 10.11 0.90
N GLN A 5 -2.84 10.87 1.97
CA GLN A 5 -3.42 10.36 3.21
C GLN A 5 -4.79 9.72 2.97
N ARG A 6 -5.67 10.38 2.19
CA ARG A 6 -7.00 9.81 1.87
C ARG A 6 -6.90 8.47 1.12
N LYS A 7 -5.92 8.32 0.23
CA LYS A 7 -5.67 7.05 -0.47
C LYS A 7 -5.20 5.97 0.50
N ALA A 8 -4.22 6.29 1.35
CA ALA A 8 -3.69 5.36 2.35
C ALA A 8 -4.80 4.88 3.30
N ILE A 9 -5.62 5.80 3.82
CA ILE A 9 -6.73 5.51 4.73
C ILE A 9 -7.72 4.55 4.09
N ASN A 10 -8.14 4.81 2.85
CA ASN A 10 -9.06 3.91 2.13
C ASN A 10 -8.45 2.52 1.92
N LEU A 11 -7.16 2.44 1.62
CA LEU A 11 -6.46 1.17 1.43
C LEU A 11 -6.41 0.36 2.72
N ILE A 12 -6.07 1.01 3.84
CA ILE A 12 -6.02 0.41 5.18
C ILE A 12 -7.42 -0.03 5.61
N ARG A 13 -8.45 0.81 5.44
CA ARG A 13 -9.85 0.48 5.75
C ARG A 13 -10.30 -0.79 5.03
N ASN A 14 -10.01 -0.86 3.73
CA ASN A 14 -10.35 -2.01 2.90
C ASN A 14 -9.59 -3.27 3.33
N TYR A 15 -8.29 -3.13 3.63
CA TYR A 15 -7.45 -4.23 4.10
C TYR A 15 -7.94 -4.80 5.43
N LEU A 16 -8.23 -3.93 6.40
CA LEU A 16 -8.72 -4.32 7.72
C LEU A 16 -10.15 -4.85 7.68
N ASN A 17 -10.88 -4.60 6.59
CA ASN A 17 -12.28 -4.99 6.43
C ASN A 17 -13.15 -4.47 7.60
N LYS A 18 -12.89 -3.24 8.01
CA LYS A 18 -13.58 -2.59 9.13
C LYS A 18 -13.75 -1.11 8.87
N ASP A 19 -14.92 -0.61 9.21
CA ASP A 19 -15.31 0.77 8.95
C ASP A 19 -14.81 1.72 10.05
N PHE A 20 -13.48 1.80 10.20
CA PHE A 20 -12.85 2.79 11.07
C PHE A 20 -12.98 4.19 10.48
N THR A 21 -13.13 5.18 11.35
CA THR A 21 -13.15 6.59 10.93
C THR A 21 -11.80 7.02 10.37
N ASP A 22 -11.80 8.04 9.52
CA ASP A 22 -10.56 8.61 8.97
C ASP A 22 -9.63 9.07 10.10
N GLU A 23 -10.19 9.68 11.16
CA GLU A 23 -9.45 10.16 12.34
C GLU A 23 -8.80 9.00 13.09
N TYR A 24 -9.53 7.90 13.32
CA TYR A 24 -8.98 6.73 14.01
C TYR A 24 -7.80 6.14 13.25
N ILE A 25 -7.92 5.99 11.92
CA ILE A 25 -6.85 5.46 11.08
C ILE A 25 -5.63 6.41 11.09
N LEU A 26 -5.85 7.73 11.06
CA LEU A 26 -4.79 8.72 11.12
C LEU A 26 -4.04 8.72 12.46
N GLU A 27 -4.74 8.51 13.57
CA GLU A 27 -4.15 8.54 14.91
C GLU A 27 -3.47 7.22 15.31
N ASN A 28 -4.00 6.08 14.86
CA ASN A 28 -3.55 4.77 15.31
C ASN A 28 -2.65 4.06 14.28
N PHE A 29 -2.71 4.45 13.01
CA PHE A 29 -1.98 3.81 11.91
C PHE A 29 -1.15 4.82 11.10
N ASP A 30 -0.70 5.90 11.75
CA ASP A 30 0.12 6.97 11.16
C ASP A 30 1.37 6.41 10.47
N LEU A 31 2.12 5.52 11.12
CA LEU A 31 3.32 4.90 10.57
C LEU A 31 3.03 4.09 9.30
N ALA A 32 1.90 3.37 9.28
CA ALA A 32 1.49 2.60 8.09
C ALA A 32 1.11 3.52 6.93
N ILE A 33 0.49 4.68 7.22
CA ILE A 33 0.16 5.70 6.23
C ILE A 33 1.43 6.32 5.66
N GLU A 34 2.39 6.70 6.50
CA GLU A 34 3.66 7.27 6.05
C GLU A 34 4.43 6.28 5.17
N GLN A 35 4.56 5.02 5.61
CA GLN A 35 5.22 3.98 4.83
C GLN A 35 4.54 3.74 3.47
N LEU A 36 3.20 3.76 3.41
CA LEU A 36 2.45 3.68 2.16
C LEU A 36 2.78 4.84 1.21
N ILE A 37 2.80 6.06 1.75
CA ILE A 37 3.06 7.27 0.97
C ILE A 37 4.50 7.24 0.42
N ASP A 38 5.46 6.83 1.24
CA ASP A 38 6.86 6.77 0.85
C ASP A 38 7.12 5.66 -0.17
N ASN A 39 6.52 4.48 0.02
CA ASN A 39 6.55 3.40 -0.97
C ASN A 39 5.99 3.90 -2.32
N ALA A 40 4.85 4.62 -2.30
CA ALA A 40 4.21 5.16 -3.49
C ALA A 40 5.09 6.19 -4.22
N LYS A 41 5.71 7.10 -3.47
CA LYS A 41 6.62 8.13 -4.02
C LYS A 41 7.88 7.49 -4.60
N ASN A 42 8.47 6.52 -3.90
CA ASN A 42 9.66 5.82 -4.34
C ASN A 42 9.42 5.05 -5.64
N ILE A 43 8.31 4.35 -5.78
CA ILE A 43 7.95 3.64 -7.02
C ILE A 43 7.70 4.62 -8.17
N SER A 44 7.00 5.73 -7.89
CA SER A 44 6.71 6.75 -8.90
C SER A 44 8.00 7.40 -9.44
N ASN A 45 8.94 7.73 -8.56
CA ASN A 45 10.25 8.28 -8.93
C ASN A 45 11.14 7.26 -9.67
N LYS A 46 11.08 5.97 -9.29
CA LYS A 46 11.82 4.91 -9.99
C LYS A 46 11.29 4.65 -11.40
N LYS A 47 9.97 4.69 -11.59
CA LYS A 47 9.34 4.54 -12.93
C LYS A 47 9.74 5.66 -13.90
N THR A 48 10.08 6.85 -13.39
CA THR A 48 10.54 7.97 -14.23
C THR A 48 12.01 7.89 -14.64
N THR A 49 12.84 7.05 -14.00
CA THR A 49 14.31 7.13 -14.15
C THR A 49 14.98 5.95 -14.85
N GLY A 50 14.31 4.83 -15.17
CA GLY A 50 15.04 3.80 -15.91
C GLY A 50 14.32 2.51 -16.29
N VAL A 51 14.34 2.26 -17.60
CA VAL A 51 14.53 0.96 -18.27
C VAL A 51 13.31 0.04 -18.43
N LYS A 52 12.88 -0.08 -19.70
CA LYS A 52 12.20 -1.25 -20.26
C LYS A 52 13.16 -2.47 -20.25
N SER A 53 12.69 -3.57 -19.67
CA SER A 53 13.18 -4.97 -19.72
C SER A 53 14.50 -5.35 -19.01
N MET A 54 14.43 -6.38 -18.16
CA MET A 54 15.26 -7.60 -18.24
C MET A 54 14.57 -8.71 -17.44
N SER A 55 14.18 -9.78 -18.14
CA SER A 55 13.61 -11.00 -17.57
C SER A 55 14.71 -12.05 -17.47
N GLU A 56 15.03 -12.54 -16.28
CA GLU A 56 15.82 -13.76 -16.09
C GLU A 56 15.22 -14.63 -14.99
N GLY A 57 14.91 -15.88 -15.35
CA GLY A 57 14.92 -17.00 -14.41
C GLY A 57 13.66 -17.24 -13.59
N ASN A 58 12.65 -17.86 -14.20
CA ASN A 58 11.67 -18.80 -13.59
C ASN A 58 11.03 -18.46 -12.22
N GLN A 59 11.03 -17.21 -11.81
CA GLN A 59 10.12 -16.68 -10.80
C GLN A 59 9.09 -15.86 -11.56
N SER A 60 7.83 -16.27 -11.43
CA SER A 60 6.69 -15.52 -11.95
C SER A 60 6.61 -14.20 -11.20
N ILE A 61 7.40 -13.21 -11.62
CA ILE A 61 7.13 -11.83 -11.21
C ILE A 61 5.96 -11.43 -12.09
N THR A 62 4.74 -11.65 -11.58
CA THR A 62 3.54 -11.03 -12.14
C THR A 62 3.69 -9.53 -11.94
N PHE A 63 4.48 -8.90 -12.80
CA PHE A 63 4.34 -7.49 -13.09
C PHE A 63 3.06 -7.39 -13.92
N GLU A 64 1.92 -7.42 -13.24
CA GLU A 64 0.78 -6.69 -13.79
C GLU A 64 1.32 -5.30 -14.11
N SER A 65 1.19 -4.92 -15.38
CA SER A 65 1.74 -3.71 -15.96
C SER A 65 1.39 -2.49 -15.10
N GLY A 66 2.30 -2.18 -14.17
CA GLY A 66 2.06 -1.26 -13.07
C GLY A 66 2.19 -1.96 -11.71
N ALA A 67 3.42 -2.11 -11.20
CA ALA A 67 3.62 -2.19 -9.75
C ALA A 67 2.86 -1.01 -9.14
N GLU A 68 1.69 -1.27 -8.57
CA GLU A 68 0.77 -0.23 -8.17
C GLU A 68 1.45 0.51 -7.03
N ALA A 69 1.67 1.81 -7.19
CA ALA A 69 2.32 2.61 -6.16
C ALA A 69 1.59 2.53 -4.81
N TRP A 70 0.35 2.01 -4.79
CA TRP A 70 -0.53 1.93 -3.63
C TRP A 70 -0.93 0.47 -3.34
N THR A 71 -0.05 -0.28 -2.68
CA THR A 71 -0.29 -1.66 -2.27
C THR A 71 0.13 -1.87 -0.82
N ILE A 72 -0.64 -2.68 -0.07
CA ILE A 72 -0.29 -3.11 1.30
C ILE A 72 0.76 -4.23 1.20
N THR A 73 2.03 -3.86 1.33
CA THR A 73 3.17 -4.80 1.37
C THR A 73 3.34 -5.43 2.75
N GLU A 74 4.15 -6.49 2.87
CA GLU A 74 4.34 -7.22 4.13
C GLU A 74 4.84 -6.34 5.28
N ASP A 75 5.76 -5.42 5.00
CA ASP A 75 6.25 -4.42 5.96
C ASP A 75 5.11 -3.53 6.49
N ILE A 76 4.16 -3.13 5.64
CA ILE A 76 2.98 -2.36 6.06
C ILE A 76 2.02 -3.22 6.88
N LYS A 77 1.87 -4.52 6.56
CA LYS A 77 1.02 -5.43 7.35
C LYS A 77 1.52 -5.60 8.78
N LEU A 78 2.83 -5.57 9.00
CA LEU A 78 3.42 -5.63 10.35
C LEU A 78 3.08 -4.40 11.20
N LEU A 79 2.69 -3.28 10.57
CA LEU A 79 2.28 -2.05 11.24
C LEU A 79 0.76 -1.98 11.46
N LEU A 80 0.01 -2.98 11.00
CA LEU A 80 -1.45 -3.02 11.06
C LEU A 80 -1.93 -4.22 11.89
N PRO A 81 -3.11 -4.12 12.52
CA PRO A 81 -3.71 -5.27 13.17
C PRO A 81 -4.14 -6.33 12.14
N THR A 82 -4.33 -7.56 12.60
CA THR A 82 -4.87 -8.63 11.77
C THR A 82 -6.23 -8.22 11.19
N PRO A 83 -6.45 -8.38 9.87
CA PRO A 83 -7.73 -8.09 9.24
C PRO A 83 -8.91 -8.83 9.87
N TYR A 84 -10.06 -8.18 9.92
CA TYR A 84 -11.28 -8.79 10.42
C TYR A 84 -11.86 -9.76 9.37
N ALA A 85 -12.19 -10.98 9.79
CA ALA A 85 -12.83 -11.96 8.92
C ALA A 85 -14.17 -11.42 8.39
N ARG A 86 -14.42 -11.56 7.08
CA ARG A 86 -15.76 -11.36 6.51
C ARG A 86 -16.61 -12.57 6.87
N LEU A 87 -17.61 -12.37 7.71
CA LEU A 87 -18.69 -13.34 7.88
C LEU A 87 -19.72 -13.03 6.79
N PHE A 88 -19.96 -14.00 5.90
CA PHE A 88 -20.94 -13.95 4.82
C PHE A 88 -22.22 -14.65 5.24
#